data_AF-A0A953UEF5-F1
#
_entry.id   AF-A0A953UEF5-F1
#
_cell.length_a   1.000
_cell.length_b   1.000
_cell.length_c   1.000
_cell.angle_alpha   90.00
_cell.angle_beta   90.00
_cell.angle_gamma   90.00
#
_symmetry.space_group_name_H-M   'P 1'
#
loop_
_entity.id
_entity.type
_entity.pdbx_description
1 polymer ?
#
loop_
_entity_poly.entity_id
_entity_poly.type
_entity_poly.pdbx_seq_one_letter_code
_entity_poly.pdbx_strand_id
1 'polypeptide(L)'
;FGGNSNWRGPIWFPVNYLLIEALQRYNHYFGDELQVEFPTGSGNRVSLGTVATELSRRLSRIFLRDSNGRRAVFGGSEKFQRDPHFRDHVLFYEYFHGDNAAGIGASHQTGWTALVAKLLQQSGE
;
A
#
# COMPACT_ATOMS: atom_id res chain seq x y z
N PHE A 1 11.91 7.38 18.88
CA PHE A 1 11.03 6.27 19.29
C PHE A 1 10.93 5.27 18.14
N GLY A 2 10.96 3.96 18.43
CA GLY A 2 11.07 2.87 17.43
C GLY A 2 9.81 2.64 16.59
N GLY A 3 9.47 3.62 15.75
CA GLY A 3 8.48 3.47 14.69
C GLY A 3 8.95 2.44 13.67
N ASN A 4 8.01 1.68 13.11
CA ASN A 4 8.25 0.63 12.11
C ASN A 4 8.84 -0.69 12.66
N SER A 5 8.60 -0.97 13.94
CA SER A 5 8.85 -2.30 14.52
C SER A 5 7.56 -3.09 14.68
N ASN A 6 7.45 -4.21 13.96
CA ASN A 6 6.33 -5.14 14.05
C ASN A 6 4.96 -4.43 13.95
N TRP A 7 4.12 -4.39 14.99
CA TRP A 7 2.80 -3.71 14.96
C TRP A 7 2.83 -2.23 15.36
N ARG A 8 4.00 -1.59 15.47
CA ARG A 8 4.16 -0.21 15.92
C ARG A 8 4.53 0.73 14.78
N GLY A 9 3.58 0.96 13.87
CA GLY A 9 3.70 1.95 12.79
C GLY A 9 3.83 1.44 11.35
N PRO A 10 4.36 0.24 11.04
CA PRO A 10 4.52 -0.15 9.64
C PRO A 10 3.19 -0.54 8.99
N ILE A 11 3.19 -0.60 7.67
CA ILE A 11 2.08 -0.99 6.82
C ILE A 11 2.01 -2.51 6.76
N TRP A 12 0.83 -3.04 7.11
CA TRP A 12 0.50 -4.47 7.04
C TRP A 12 -0.63 -4.70 6.03
N PHE A 13 -0.38 -5.59 5.06
CA PHE A 13 -1.35 -5.88 4.01
C PHE A 13 -2.69 -6.45 4.51
N PRO A 14 -2.76 -7.42 5.44
CA PRO A 14 -4.04 -7.98 5.88
C PRO A 14 -4.98 -6.92 6.45
N VAL A 15 -4.48 -6.06 7.34
CA VAL A 15 -5.30 -5.04 8.01
C VAL A 15 -5.72 -3.95 7.03
N ASN A 16 -4.81 -3.51 6.16
CA ASN A 16 -5.15 -2.52 5.13
C ASN A 16 -6.16 -3.07 4.11
N TYR A 17 -6.04 -4.34 3.73
CA TYR A 17 -6.99 -4.98 2.82
C TYR A 17 -8.39 -5.05 3.43
N LEU A 18 -8.50 -5.49 4.69
CA LEU A 18 -9.80 -5.53 5.40
C LEU A 18 -10.41 -4.13 5.57
N LEU A 19 -9.58 -3.11 5.81
CA LEU A 19 -10.04 -1.72 5.86
C LEU A 19 -10.61 -1.25 4.52
N ILE A 20 -9.92 -1.55 3.41
CA ILE A 20 -10.37 -1.21 2.05
C ILE A 20 -11.71 -1.88 1.75
N GLU A 21 -11.85 -3.19 2.01
CA GLU A 21 -13.11 -3.92 1.81
C GLU A 21 -14.26 -3.35 2.66
N ALA A 22 -13.98 -2.96 3.91
CA ALA A 22 -14.97 -2.33 4.76
C ALA A 22 -15.43 -0.97 4.19
N LEU A 23 -14.49 -0.12 3.76
CA LEU A 23 -14.78 1.17 3.14
C LEU A 23 -15.61 1.00 1.87
N GLN A 24 -15.28 0.03 1.00
CA GLN A 24 -16.05 -0.29 -0.20
C GLN A 24 -17.47 -0.73 0.15
N ARG A 25 -17.63 -1.59 1.18
CA ARG A 25 -18.96 -2.04 1.64
C ARG A 25 -19.81 -0.89 2.16
N TYR A 26 -19.24 0.00 2.97
CA TYR A 26 -19.98 1.17 3.47
C TYR A 26 -20.29 2.16 2.35
N ASN A 27 -19.38 2.36 1.39
CA ASN A 27 -19.67 3.18 0.22
C ASN A 27 -20.80 2.60 -0.63
N HIS A 28 -20.86 1.27 -0.78
CA HIS A 28 -21.95 0.62 -1.51
C HIS A 28 -23.32 0.92 -0.87
N TYR A 29 -23.37 1.05 0.47
CA TYR A 29 -24.59 1.37 1.19
C TYR A 29 -24.93 2.87 1.20
N PHE A 30 -23.96 3.74 1.48
CA PHE A 30 -24.17 5.18 1.67
C PHE A 30 -23.95 6.03 0.41
N GLY A 31 -23.35 5.48 -0.64
CA GLY A 31 -22.94 6.22 -1.83
C GLY A 31 -22.04 7.42 -1.48
N ASP A 32 -22.24 8.53 -2.19
CA ASP A 32 -21.48 9.76 -2.02
C ASP A 32 -22.00 10.69 -0.91
N GLU A 33 -23.07 10.30 -0.20
CA GLU A 33 -23.65 11.09 0.89
C GLU A 33 -22.78 11.06 2.15
N LEU A 34 -22.19 9.90 2.46
CA LEU A 34 -21.25 9.76 3.57
C LEU A 34 -19.83 10.13 3.12
N GLN A 35 -19.42 11.33 3.50
CA GLN A 35 -18.07 11.83 3.20
C GLN A 35 -17.21 11.89 4.46
N VAL A 36 -15.91 11.72 4.27
CA VAL A 36 -14.88 11.88 5.30
C VAL A 36 -13.78 12.79 4.79
N GLU A 37 -13.03 13.38 5.71
CA GLU A 37 -11.87 14.16 5.33
C GLU A 37 -10.72 13.23 4.95
N PHE A 38 -10.16 13.40 3.75
CA PHE A 38 -9.04 12.60 3.28
C PHE A 38 -8.12 13.36 2.32
N PRO A 39 -6.79 13.41 2.60
CA PRO A 39 -6.14 12.95 3.84
C PRO A 39 -6.58 13.75 5.07
N THR A 40 -6.39 13.20 6.27
CA THR A 40 -6.68 13.90 7.53
C THR A 40 -5.94 15.24 7.59
N GLY A 41 -6.64 16.32 7.96
CA GLY A 41 -6.10 17.68 8.03
C GLY A 41 -6.03 18.44 6.70
N SER A 42 -6.55 17.89 5.60
CA SER A 42 -6.57 18.54 4.28
C SER A 42 -7.79 19.44 4.02
N GLY A 43 -8.85 19.32 4.81
CA GLY A 43 -10.17 19.91 4.54
C GLY A 43 -10.92 19.29 3.35
N ASN A 44 -10.30 18.36 2.61
CA ASN A 44 -10.89 17.74 1.43
C ASN A 44 -11.85 16.61 1.84
N ARG A 45 -13.14 16.78 1.52
CA ARG A 45 -14.20 15.81 1.85
C ARG A 45 -14.49 14.93 0.64
N VAL A 46 -14.38 13.61 0.82
CA VAL A 46 -14.58 12.63 -0.26
C VAL A 46 -15.38 11.43 0.25
N SER A 47 -16.01 10.69 -0.66
CA SER A 47 -16.73 9.46 -0.32
C SER A 47 -15.80 8.34 0.14
N LEU A 48 -16.35 7.37 0.87
CA LEU A 48 -15.58 6.22 1.37
C LEU A 48 -14.97 5.39 0.23
N GLY A 49 -15.63 5.33 -0.94
CA GLY A 49 -15.13 4.67 -2.14
C GLY A 49 -13.89 5.36 -2.71
N THR A 50 -13.84 6.69 -2.66
CA THR A 50 -12.65 7.46 -3.04
C THR A 50 -11.50 7.16 -2.08
N VAL A 51 -11.76 7.09 -0.77
CA VAL A 51 -10.75 6.72 0.22
C VAL A 51 -10.22 5.30 -0.03
N ALA A 52 -11.12 4.33 -0.25
CA ALA A 52 -10.75 2.95 -0.53
C ALA A 52 -9.87 2.82 -1.78
N THR A 53 -10.25 3.53 -2.85
CA THR A 53 -9.47 3.60 -4.10
C THR A 53 -8.08 4.15 -3.84
N GLU A 54 -7.97 5.22 -3.06
CA GLU A 54 -6.69 5.87 -2.87
C GLU A 54 -5.75 5.13 -1.91
N LEU A 55 -6.30 4.42 -0.91
CA LEU A 55 -5.51 3.47 -0.12
C LEU A 55 -5.03 2.29 -0.98
N SER A 56 -5.90 1.73 -1.83
CA SER A 56 -5.54 0.65 -2.77
C SER A 56 -4.41 1.06 -3.71
N ARG A 57 -4.49 2.29 -4.25
CA ARG A 57 -3.45 2.87 -5.10
C ARG A 57 -2.14 3.06 -4.35
N ARG A 58 -2.17 3.55 -3.10
CA ARG A 58 -0.97 3.71 -2.26
C ARG A 58 -0.28 2.38 -1.96
N LEU A 59 -1.03 1.34 -1.61
CA LEU A 59 -0.49 -0.01 -1.39
C LEU A 59 0.11 -0.61 -2.67
N SER A 60 -0.57 -0.42 -3.81
CA SER A 60 -0.08 -0.90 -5.10
C SER A 60 1.23 -0.22 -5.51
N ARG A 61 1.33 1.11 -5.30
CA ARG A 61 2.52 1.91 -5.60
C ARG A 61 3.79 1.44 -4.89
N ILE A 62 3.67 0.72 -3.77
CA ILE A 62 4.83 0.13 -3.06
C ILE A 62 5.67 -0.74 -4.01
N PHE A 63 5.00 -1.45 -4.90
CA PHE A 63 5.62 -2.39 -5.82
C PHE A 63 5.84 -1.80 -7.21
N LEU A 64 5.34 -0.62 -7.55
CA LEU A 64 5.48 -0.02 -8.87
C LEU A 64 6.74 0.86 -8.94
N ARG A 65 7.23 1.09 -10.16
CA ARG A 65 8.31 2.07 -10.38
C ARG A 65 7.73 3.48 -10.34
N ASP A 66 8.43 4.38 -9.66
CA ASP A 66 8.15 5.82 -9.69
C ASP A 66 8.74 6.49 -10.96
N SER A 67 8.63 7.82 -11.04
CA SER A 67 9.19 8.61 -12.14
C SER A 67 10.72 8.53 -12.26
N ASN A 68 11.42 8.13 -11.19
CA ASN A 68 12.86 7.90 -11.17
C ASN A 68 13.22 6.44 -11.44
N GLY A 69 12.24 5.59 -11.76
CA GLY A 69 12.43 4.17 -12.01
C GLY A 69 12.63 3.33 -10.74
N ARG A 70 12.42 3.89 -9.54
CA ARG A 70 12.64 3.21 -8.25
C ARG A 70 11.36 2.60 -7.70
N ARG A 71 11.47 1.49 -6.97
CA ARG A 71 10.34 0.89 -6.24
C ARG A 71 10.48 1.13 -4.75
N ALA A 72 9.40 1.51 -4.07
CA ALA A 72 9.44 1.78 -2.64
C ALA A 72 9.81 0.53 -1.84
N VAL A 73 9.33 -0.66 -2.25
CA VAL A 73 9.62 -1.96 -1.61
C VAL A 73 11.12 -2.22 -1.40
N PHE A 74 11.98 -1.71 -2.27
CA PHE A 74 13.44 -1.89 -2.17
C PHE A 74 14.15 -0.82 -1.32
N GLY A 75 13.43 0.22 -0.89
CA GLY A 75 13.96 1.30 -0.07
C GLY A 75 15.27 1.89 -0.62
N GLY A 76 16.29 1.94 0.23
CA GLY A 76 17.63 2.44 -0.10
C GLY A 76 18.56 1.43 -0.76
N SER A 77 18.12 0.20 -1.07
CA SER A 77 19.01 -0.82 -1.64
C SER A 77 19.29 -0.57 -3.13
N GLU A 78 20.38 0.14 -3.43
CA GLU A 78 20.73 0.50 -4.82
C GLU A 78 20.89 -0.72 -5.74
N LYS A 79 21.34 -1.86 -5.20
CA LYS A 79 21.43 -3.12 -5.95
C LYS A 79 20.06 -3.53 -6.49
N PHE A 80 19.04 -3.58 -5.63
CA PHE A 80 17.68 -3.93 -6.06
C PHE A 80 17.00 -2.79 -6.86
N GLN A 81 17.46 -1.54 -6.73
CA GLN A 81 16.87 -0.44 -7.49
C GLN A 81 17.40 -0.36 -8.93
N ARG A 82 18.70 -0.59 -9.14
CA ARG A 82 19.38 -0.23 -10.41
C ARG A 82 20.00 -1.40 -11.16
N ASP A 83 20.43 -2.46 -10.47
CA ASP A 83 21.13 -3.57 -11.11
C ASP A 83 20.19 -4.29 -12.10
N PRO A 84 20.54 -4.39 -13.41
CA PRO A 84 19.72 -5.05 -14.41
C PRO A 84 19.35 -6.49 -14.08
N HIS A 85 20.16 -7.19 -13.28
CA HIS A 85 19.91 -8.57 -12.88
C HIS A 85 19.01 -8.70 -11.65
N PHE A 86 18.75 -7.63 -10.91
CA PHE A 86 17.97 -7.69 -9.66
C PHE A 86 16.74 -6.78 -9.64
N ARG A 87 16.74 -5.69 -10.41
CA ARG A 87 15.72 -4.63 -10.34
C ARG A 87 14.29 -5.06 -10.70
N ASP A 88 14.17 -6.20 -11.39
CA ASP A 88 12.89 -6.75 -11.83
C ASP A 88 12.45 -7.96 -10.99
N HIS A 89 13.25 -8.39 -10.01
CA HIS A 89 12.89 -9.43 -9.05
C HIS A 89 12.22 -8.82 -7.82
N VAL A 90 10.95 -8.45 -7.97
CA VAL A 90 10.15 -7.84 -6.92
C VAL A 90 9.92 -8.83 -5.78
N LEU A 91 10.30 -8.41 -4.57
CA LEU A 91 10.18 -9.22 -3.36
C LEU A 91 8.90 -8.87 -2.59
N PHE A 92 8.37 -9.88 -1.89
CA PHE A 92 7.25 -9.74 -0.96
C PHE A 92 7.80 -9.78 0.47
N TYR A 93 7.39 -8.82 1.29
CA TYR A 93 7.84 -8.68 2.67
C TYR A 93 6.69 -8.87 3.65
N GLU A 94 7.03 -9.17 4.90
CA GLU A 94 6.09 -9.33 6.00
C GLU A 94 5.30 -8.04 6.27
N TYR A 95 5.98 -6.90 6.32
CA TYR A 95 5.41 -5.56 6.48
C TYR A 95 6.31 -4.50 5.83
N PHE A 96 5.84 -3.26 5.75
CA PHE A 96 6.54 -2.18 5.06
C PHE A 96 6.68 -0.94 5.96
N HIS A 97 7.78 -0.23 5.87
CA HIS A 97 8.01 0.99 6.65
C HIS A 97 6.87 2.01 6.42
N GLY A 98 6.28 2.57 7.47
CA GLY A 98 5.19 3.53 7.40
C GLY A 98 5.54 4.83 6.66
N ASP A 99 6.79 5.28 6.78
CA ASP A 99 7.20 6.57 6.18
C ASP A 99 7.64 6.48 4.71
N ASN A 100 8.23 5.35 4.29
CA ASN A 100 8.84 5.23 2.96
C ASN A 100 8.50 3.92 2.22
N ALA A 101 7.68 3.06 2.83
CA ALA A 101 7.22 1.78 2.29
C ALA A 101 8.32 0.78 1.91
N ALA A 102 9.55 0.92 2.44
CA ALA A 102 10.57 -0.11 2.30
C ALA A 102 10.11 -1.43 2.94
N GLY A 103 10.38 -2.56 2.30
CA GLY A 103 10.08 -3.88 2.85
C GLY A 103 10.91 -4.20 4.09
N ILE A 104 10.27 -4.72 5.14
CA ILE A 104 10.88 -5.07 6.42
C ILE A 104 10.39 -6.46 6.86
N GLY A 105 11.21 -7.15 7.67
CA GLY A 105 10.89 -8.47 8.20
C GLY A 105 11.25 -9.58 7.23
N ALA A 106 10.54 -10.71 7.31
CA ALA A 106 10.78 -11.84 6.42
C ALA A 106 10.57 -11.42 4.95
N SER A 107 11.56 -11.69 4.09
CA SER A 107 11.40 -11.62 2.64
C SER A 107 10.80 -12.92 2.12
N HIS A 108 10.21 -12.90 0.92
CA HIS A 108 9.45 -13.99 0.31
C HIS A 108 8.14 -14.33 1.05
N GLN A 109 7.59 -13.34 1.77
CA GLN A 109 6.27 -13.44 2.40
C GLN A 109 5.16 -13.23 1.36
N THR A 110 5.10 -14.11 0.35
CA THR A 110 4.01 -14.17 -0.64
C THR A 110 2.74 -14.82 -0.03
N GLY A 111 2.57 -14.70 1.28
CA GLY A 111 1.36 -15.03 1.99
C GLY A 111 0.38 -13.88 1.86
N TRP A 112 0.15 -13.12 2.93
CA TRP A 112 -0.82 -12.03 2.89
C TRP A 112 -0.43 -10.87 1.97
N THR A 113 0.86 -10.67 1.71
CA THR A 113 1.30 -9.57 0.83
C THR A 113 0.88 -9.81 -0.62
N ALA A 114 0.56 -11.06 -1.00
CA ALA A 114 -0.02 -11.40 -2.30
C ALA A 114 -1.40 -10.74 -2.54
N LEU A 115 -2.08 -10.25 -1.49
CA LEU A 115 -3.32 -9.46 -1.62
C LEU A 115 -3.16 -8.23 -2.52
N VAL A 116 -1.94 -7.73 -2.74
CA VAL A 116 -1.69 -6.66 -3.71
C VAL A 116 -2.19 -7.02 -5.12
N ALA A 117 -2.15 -8.29 -5.51
CA ALA A 117 -2.65 -8.72 -6.83
C ALA A 117 -4.15 -8.42 -6.97
N LYS A 118 -4.92 -8.59 -5.90
CA LYS A 118 -6.35 -8.28 -5.90
C LYS A 118 -6.61 -6.77 -5.98
N LEU A 119 -5.81 -5.98 -5.25
CA LEU A 119 -5.90 -4.52 -5.29
C LEU A 119 -5.55 -3.96 -6.67
N LEU A 120 -4.53 -4.53 -7.34
CA LEU A 120 -4.16 -4.18 -8.71
C LEU A 120 -5.26 -4.54 -9.71
N GLN A 121 -5.89 -5.71 -9.56
CA GLN A 121 -7.02 -6.10 -10.40
C GLN A 121 -8.20 -5.12 -10.24
N GLN A 122 -8.56 -4.79 -9.00
CA GLN A 122 -9.68 -3.87 -8.71
C GLN A 122 -9.43 -2.43 -9.17
N SER A 123 -8.17 -2.02 -9.29
CA SER A 123 -7.80 -0.64 -9.67
C SER A 123 -7.43 -0.48 -11.15
N GLY A 124 -7.35 -1.58 -11.90
CA GLY A 124 -6.92 -1.63 -13.30
C GLY A 124 -8.05 -1.78 -14.32
N GLU A 125 -9.28 -2.02 -13.85
CA GLU A 125 -10.52 -1.81 -14.61
C GLU A 125 -10.95 -0.33 -14.51
#